data_AF-T5ADB7-F1
#
_entry.id   AF-T5ADB7-F1
#
_cell.length_a   1.000
_cell.length_b   1.000
_cell.length_c   1.000
_cell.angle_alpha   90.00
_cell.angle_beta   90.00
_cell.angle_gamma   90.00
#
_symmetry.space_group_name_H-M   'P 1'
#
loop_
_entity.id
_entity.type
_entity.pdbx_description
1 polymer ?
#
loop_
_entity_poly.entity_id
_entity_poly.type
_entity_poly.pdbx_seq_one_letter_code
_entity_poly.pdbx_strand_id
1 'polypeptide(L)'
;MLTHIIMDEFLLHASTFALAVYLIVSRVLRLISQHVPDALARKRLRRITFFGFSNFIFGYLVWLMDGWACRILTKTRHSVGLPWAFLLELHGWWHIFTAIGGYTAVAVVDMITSGEVNKDATDDLAWPVPLAAKFMSALQGQ
;
A
#
# COMPACT_ATOMS: atom_id res chain seq x y z
N MET A 1 0.27 -30.77 11.98
CA MET A 1 1.53 -30.21 11.42
C MET A 1 1.72 -30.61 9.95
N LEU A 2 1.59 -31.90 9.59
CA LEU A 2 1.57 -32.35 8.19
C LEU A 2 0.43 -31.74 7.35
N THR A 3 -0.76 -31.61 7.93
CA THR A 3 -1.92 -30.98 7.27
C THR A 3 -1.66 -29.52 6.87
N HIS A 4 -1.01 -28.73 7.72
CA HIS A 4 -0.65 -27.34 7.41
C HIS A 4 0.46 -27.22 6.35
N ILE A 5 1.37 -28.19 6.29
CA ILE A 5 2.44 -28.25 5.27
C ILE A 5 1.88 -28.69 3.91
N ILE A 6 0.89 -29.59 3.90
CA ILE A 6 0.30 -30.15 2.66
C ILE A 6 -0.77 -29.22 2.08
N MET A 7 -1.53 -28.49 2.91
CA MET A 7 -2.60 -27.60 2.47
C MET A 7 -2.13 -26.24 1.94
N ASP A 8 -0.81 -25.98 1.94
CA ASP A 8 -0.20 -24.74 1.46
C ASP A 8 -0.98 -23.49 1.95
N GLU A 9 -1.37 -23.49 3.24
CA GLU A 9 -2.22 -22.46 3.84
C GLU A 9 -1.64 -21.05 3.66
N PHE A 10 -0.32 -20.97 3.52
CA PHE A 10 0.41 -19.76 3.15
C PHE A 10 -0.02 -19.22 1.77
N LEU A 11 -0.05 -20.06 0.73
CA LEU A 11 -0.47 -19.64 -0.61
C LEU A 11 -1.96 -19.30 -0.66
N LEU A 12 -2.79 -20.07 0.06
CA LEU A 12 -4.22 -19.77 0.17
C LEU A 12 -4.45 -18.43 0.88
N HIS A 13 -3.75 -18.16 1.98
CA HIS A 13 -3.81 -16.88 2.67
C HIS A 13 -3.31 -15.72 1.80
N ALA A 14 -2.17 -15.89 1.13
CA ALA A 14 -1.57 -14.87 0.27
C ALA A 14 -2.47 -14.50 -0.91
N SER A 15 -3.02 -15.51 -1.59
CA SER A 15 -3.90 -15.32 -2.75
C SER A 15 -5.25 -14.72 -2.36
N THR A 16 -5.87 -15.19 -1.27
CA THR A 16 -7.14 -14.62 -0.77
C THR A 16 -6.96 -13.18 -0.28
N PHE A 17 -5.85 -12.86 0.37
CA PHE A 17 -5.52 -11.50 0.77
C PHE A 17 -5.31 -10.57 -0.45
N ALA A 18 -4.56 -11.00 -1.45
CA ALA A 18 -4.38 -10.26 -2.69
C ALA A 18 -5.71 -10.01 -3.43
N LEU A 19 -6.58 -11.03 -3.49
CA LEU A 19 -7.92 -10.90 -4.06
C LEU A 19 -8.77 -9.89 -3.28
N ALA A 20 -8.79 -9.96 -1.95
CA ALA A 20 -9.55 -9.03 -1.11
C ALA A 20 -9.11 -7.58 -1.35
N VAL A 21 -7.80 -7.31 -1.41
CA VAL A 21 -7.26 -5.98 -1.69
C VAL A 21 -7.65 -5.48 -3.08
N TYR A 22 -7.55 -6.35 -4.09
CA TYR A 22 -7.99 -6.02 -5.45
C TYR A 22 -9.48 -5.64 -5.49
N LEU A 23 -10.33 -6.40 -4.80
CA LEU A 23 -11.76 -6.11 -4.69
C LEU A 23 -12.00 -4.76 -4.01
N ILE A 24 -11.31 -4.47 -2.90
CA ILE A 24 -11.40 -3.18 -2.19
C ILE A 24 -11.03 -2.02 -3.12
N VAL A 25 -9.87 -2.10 -3.80
CA VAL A 25 -9.41 -1.04 -4.71
C VAL A 25 -10.41 -0.83 -5.85
N SER A 26 -10.92 -1.92 -6.46
CA SER A 26 -11.93 -1.82 -7.51
C SER A 26 -13.24 -1.16 -7.02
N ARG A 27 -13.62 -1.39 -5.76
CA ARG A 27 -14.82 -0.83 -5.14
C ARG A 27 -14.61 0.65 -4.82
N VAL A 28 -13.46 1.01 -4.26
CA VAL A 28 -13.09 2.40 -3.96
C VAL A 28 -13.05 3.24 -5.23
N LEU A 29 -12.42 2.76 -6.30
CA LEU A 29 -12.39 3.48 -7.59
C LEU A 29 -13.78 3.70 -8.18
N ARG A 30 -14.69 2.71 -8.05
CA ARG A 30 -16.09 2.86 -8.45
C ARG A 30 -16.83 3.90 -7.59
N LEU A 31 -16.62 3.87 -6.28
CA LEU A 31 -17.20 4.85 -5.35
C LEU A 31 -16.73 6.28 -5.66
N ILE A 32 -15.44 6.47 -5.93
CA ILE A 32 -14.87 7.78 -6.34
C ILE A 32 -15.57 8.29 -7.60
N SER A 33 -15.81 7.41 -8.59
CA SER A 33 -16.48 7.83 -9.83
C SER A 33 -17.96 8.19 -9.63
N GLN A 34 -18.62 7.63 -8.60
CA GLN A 34 -20.04 7.83 -8.34
C GLN A 34 -20.32 9.00 -7.38
N HIS A 35 -19.53 9.16 -6.32
CA HIS A 35 -19.78 10.12 -5.25
C HIS A 35 -19.08 11.47 -5.43
N VAL A 36 -18.10 11.57 -6.33
CA VAL A 36 -17.32 12.80 -6.52
C VAL A 36 -17.72 13.50 -7.82
N PRO A 37 -18.62 14.50 -7.78
CA PRO A 37 -19.05 15.23 -8.97
C PRO A 37 -17.94 16.13 -9.55
N ASP A 38 -17.04 16.65 -8.70
CA ASP A 38 -15.92 17.47 -9.16
C ASP A 38 -14.82 16.65 -9.87
N ALA A 39 -14.46 17.07 -11.08
CA ALA A 39 -13.46 16.41 -11.90
C ALA A 39 -12.04 16.54 -11.32
N LEU A 40 -11.73 17.63 -10.62
CA LEU A 40 -10.40 17.87 -10.04
C LEU A 40 -10.20 17.02 -8.79
N ALA A 41 -11.15 17.05 -7.85
CA ALA A 41 -11.13 16.20 -6.66
C ALA A 41 -11.11 14.70 -7.03
N ARG A 42 -11.85 14.29 -8.05
CA ARG A 42 -11.85 12.90 -8.56
C ARG A 42 -10.46 12.47 -9.06
N LYS A 43 -9.77 13.32 -9.83
CA LYS A 43 -8.41 13.04 -10.32
C LYS A 43 -7.39 13.00 -9.19
N ARG A 44 -7.53 13.85 -8.16
CA ARG A 44 -6.67 13.84 -6.96
C ARG A 44 -6.86 12.54 -6.18
N LEU A 45 -8.09 12.19 -5.82
CA LEU A 45 -8.40 10.97 -5.07
C LEU A 45 -7.96 9.70 -5.81
N ARG A 46 -8.26 9.59 -7.11
CA ARG A 46 -7.83 8.43 -7.91
C ARG A 46 -6.31 8.24 -7.90
N ARG A 47 -5.55 9.33 -7.93
CA ARG A 47 -4.09 9.28 -7.85
C ARG A 47 -3.62 8.86 -6.47
N ILE A 48 -4.20 9.39 -5.39
CA ILE A 48 -3.88 8.96 -4.01
C ILE A 48 -4.19 7.47 -3.82
N THR A 49 -5.34 7.00 -4.33
CA THR A 49 -5.69 5.57 -4.34
C THR A 49 -4.65 4.75 -5.11
N PHE A 50 -4.22 5.23 -6.28
CA PHE A 50 -3.19 4.56 -7.06
C PHE A 50 -1.84 4.52 -6.34
N PHE A 51 -1.45 5.61 -5.68
CA PHE A 51 -0.24 5.65 -4.85
C PHE A 51 -0.27 4.60 -3.74
N GLY A 52 -1.37 4.56 -2.96
CA GLY A 52 -1.54 3.54 -1.92
C GLY A 52 -1.52 2.11 -2.47
N PHE A 53 -2.15 1.90 -3.63
CA PHE A 53 -2.17 0.61 -4.32
C PHE A 53 -0.79 0.19 -4.83
N SER A 54 -0.03 1.09 -5.48
CA SER A 54 1.33 0.83 -5.94
C SER A 54 2.25 0.47 -4.76
N ASN A 55 2.11 1.19 -3.66
CA ASN A 55 2.87 0.94 -2.44
C ASN A 55 2.53 -0.43 -1.83
N PHE A 56 1.26 -0.81 -1.86
CA PHE A 56 0.81 -2.13 -1.40
C PHE A 56 1.35 -3.26 -2.29
N ILE A 57 1.28 -3.12 -3.62
CA ILE A 57 1.88 -4.10 -4.56
C ILE A 57 3.37 -4.21 -4.30
N PHE A 58 4.06 -3.10 -4.14
CA PHE A 58 5.49 -3.10 -3.86
C PHE A 58 5.81 -3.85 -2.57
N GLY A 59 5.06 -3.58 -1.49
CA GLY A 59 5.18 -4.33 -0.24
C GLY A 59 4.94 -5.83 -0.43
N TYR A 60 3.91 -6.22 -1.18
CA TYR A 60 3.61 -7.62 -1.47
C TYR A 60 4.72 -8.32 -2.29
N LEU A 61 5.31 -7.61 -3.25
CA LEU A 61 6.46 -8.12 -4.01
C LEU A 61 7.70 -8.27 -3.14
N VAL A 62 7.97 -7.29 -2.26
CA VAL A 62 9.06 -7.37 -1.29
C VAL A 62 8.87 -8.55 -0.34
N TRP A 63 7.64 -8.81 0.11
CA TRP A 63 7.30 -9.97 0.92
C TRP A 63 7.52 -11.30 0.19
N LEU A 64 7.12 -11.39 -1.09
CA LEU A 64 7.37 -12.59 -1.90
C LEU A 64 8.86 -12.83 -2.14
N MET A 65 9.62 -11.76 -2.40
CA MET A 65 11.08 -11.81 -2.54
C MET A 65 11.77 -12.21 -1.24
N ASP A 66 11.31 -11.71 -0.08
CA ASP A 66 11.81 -12.09 1.24
C ASP A 66 11.66 -13.60 1.48
N GLY A 67 10.51 -14.19 1.12
CA GLY A 67 10.28 -15.63 1.19
C GLY A 67 11.22 -16.46 0.32
N TRP A 68 11.46 -16.03 -0.93
CA TRP A 68 12.36 -16.72 -1.87
C TRP A 68 13.84 -16.55 -1.51
N ALA A 69 14.23 -15.34 -1.11
CA ALA A 69 15.61 -14.97 -0.84
C ALA A 69 16.00 -15.13 0.63
N CYS A 70 15.14 -15.70 1.48
CA CYS A 70 15.36 -15.86 2.93
C CYS A 70 16.76 -16.43 3.27
N ARG A 71 17.20 -17.48 2.57
CA ARG A 71 18.54 -18.07 2.76
C ARG A 71 19.68 -17.14 2.32
N ILE A 72 19.49 -16.36 1.27
CA ILE A 72 20.47 -15.41 0.74
C ILE A 72 20.55 -14.20 1.67
N LEU A 73 19.42 -13.59 2.01
CA LEU A 73 19.32 -12.46 2.96
C LEU A 73 19.96 -12.80 4.30
N THR A 74 19.68 -13.97 4.87
CA THR A 74 20.23 -14.37 6.16
C THR A 74 21.75 -14.50 6.09
N LYS A 75 22.29 -15.15 5.04
CA LYS A 75 23.73 -15.24 4.81
C LYS A 75 24.39 -13.87 4.61
N THR A 76 23.74 -12.98 3.85
CA THR A 76 24.25 -11.62 3.60
C THR A 76 24.19 -10.76 4.86
N ARG A 77 23.14 -10.86 5.69
CA ARG A 77 23.05 -10.18 6.99
C ARG A 77 24.18 -10.57 7.94
N HIS A 78 24.50 -11.85 8.01
CA HIS A 78 25.61 -12.34 8.84
C HIS A 78 26.98 -11.88 8.31
N SER A 79 27.11 -11.65 7.00
CA SER A 79 28.35 -11.18 6.37
C SER A 79 28.54 -9.65 6.50
N VAL A 80 27.47 -8.88 6.39
CA VAL A 80 27.53 -7.41 6.29
C VAL A 80 27.49 -6.72 7.66
N GLY A 81 26.86 -7.32 8.67
CA GLY A 81 26.78 -6.73 10.02
C GLY A 81 25.91 -5.46 10.10
N LEU A 82 25.80 -4.88 11.30
CA LEU A 82 25.03 -3.64 11.53
C LEU A 82 25.83 -2.40 11.10
N PRO A 83 25.19 -1.35 10.55
CA PRO A 83 23.74 -1.12 10.44
C PRO A 83 23.10 -1.60 9.13
N TRP A 84 23.89 -1.99 8.12
CA TRP A 84 23.39 -2.39 6.80
C TRP A 84 22.59 -3.70 6.78
N ALA A 85 22.76 -4.55 7.79
CA ALA A 85 21.87 -5.68 8.03
C ALA A 85 20.39 -5.27 8.22
N PHE A 86 20.10 -4.04 8.66
CA PHE A 86 18.73 -3.52 8.83
C PHE A 86 18.08 -3.17 7.49
N LEU A 87 18.84 -2.58 6.55
CA LEU A 87 18.34 -2.31 5.20
C LEU A 87 18.06 -3.60 4.43
N LEU A 88 18.82 -4.66 4.71
CA LEU A 88 18.65 -5.99 4.14
C LEU A 88 17.48 -6.77 4.77
N GLU A 89 16.80 -6.23 5.77
CA GLU A 89 15.60 -6.82 6.35
C GLU A 89 14.38 -6.46 5.48
N LEU A 90 14.28 -7.10 4.29
CA LEU A 90 13.13 -6.95 3.39
C LEU A 90 11.81 -7.25 4.14
N HIS A 91 11.86 -8.12 5.15
CA HIS A 91 10.78 -8.35 6.09
C HIS A 91 10.24 -7.06 6.76
N GLY A 92 11.09 -6.15 7.22
CA GLY A 92 10.64 -4.88 7.80
C GLY A 92 10.02 -3.95 6.76
N TRP A 93 10.59 -3.94 5.56
CA TRP A 93 10.13 -3.08 4.47
C TRP A 93 8.73 -3.40 3.99
N TRP A 94 8.37 -4.68 3.82
CA TRP A 94 7.01 -5.00 3.39
C TRP A 94 5.95 -4.55 4.41
N HIS A 95 6.24 -4.61 5.72
CA HIS A 95 5.34 -4.07 6.75
C HIS A 95 5.14 -2.57 6.59
N ILE A 96 6.21 -1.81 6.36
CA ILE A 96 6.13 -0.35 6.14
C ILE A 96 5.30 -0.04 4.90
N PHE A 97 5.56 -0.74 3.80
CA PHE A 97 4.87 -0.49 2.53
C PHE A 97 3.39 -0.92 2.57
N THR A 98 3.07 -2.06 3.18
CA THR A 98 1.68 -2.49 3.35
C THR A 98 0.92 -1.60 4.34
N ALA A 99 1.56 -1.13 5.41
CA ALA A 99 0.97 -0.18 6.37
C ALA A 99 0.62 1.16 5.72
N ILE A 100 1.54 1.73 4.93
CA ILE A 100 1.28 2.97 4.17
C ILE A 100 0.13 2.78 3.17
N GLY A 101 0.12 1.64 2.45
CA GLY A 101 -0.95 1.33 1.50
C GLY A 101 -2.32 1.19 2.18
N GLY A 102 -2.37 0.47 3.31
CA GLY A 102 -3.57 0.28 4.11
C GLY A 102 -4.09 1.58 4.72
N TYR A 103 -3.20 2.40 5.31
CA TYR A 103 -3.55 3.72 5.82
C TYR A 103 -4.15 4.61 4.72
N THR A 104 -3.51 4.66 3.55
CA THR A 104 -4.00 5.44 2.41
C THR A 104 -5.37 4.97 1.94
N ALA A 105 -5.64 3.65 1.94
CA ALA A 105 -6.93 3.10 1.58
C ALA A 105 -8.04 3.50 2.56
N VAL A 106 -7.78 3.41 3.87
CA VAL A 106 -8.72 3.82 4.92
C VAL A 106 -9.00 5.32 4.83
N ALA A 107 -7.96 6.15 4.71
CA ALA A 107 -8.10 7.60 4.58
C ALA A 107 -8.94 7.99 3.36
N VAL A 108 -8.71 7.36 2.19
CA VAL A 108 -9.50 7.63 0.99
C VAL A 108 -10.97 7.23 1.18
N VAL A 109 -11.23 6.06 1.78
CA VAL A 109 -12.61 5.62 2.06
C VAL A 109 -13.30 6.60 3.00
N ASP A 110 -12.63 6.99 4.09
CA ASP A 110 -13.15 7.91 5.08
C ASP A 110 -13.51 9.28 4.48
N MET A 111 -12.64 9.84 3.63
CA MET A 111 -12.93 11.07 2.90
C MET A 111 -14.14 10.96 1.96
N ILE A 112 -14.32 9.81 1.30
CA ILE A 112 -15.48 9.59 0.43
C ILE A 112 -16.76 9.46 1.25
N THR A 113 -16.71 8.77 2.40
CA THR A 113 -17.89 8.53 3.25
C THR A 113 -18.30 9.72 4.10
N SER A 114 -17.34 10.54 4.55
CA SER A 114 -17.58 11.76 5.32
C SER A 114 -18.12 12.91 4.46
N GLY A 115 -17.99 12.82 3.13
CA GLY A 115 -18.40 13.87 2.20
C GLY A 115 -17.47 15.10 2.21
N GLU A 116 -16.32 15.02 2.88
CA GLU A 116 -15.33 16.10 2.98
C GLU A 116 -14.41 16.22 1.75
N VAL A 117 -14.82 15.64 0.62
CA VAL A 117 -14.05 15.61 -0.63
C VAL A 117 -13.75 17.02 -1.21
N ASN A 118 -14.53 18.04 -0.83
CA ASN A 118 -14.41 19.41 -1.35
C ASN A 118 -13.50 20.34 -0.53
N LYS A 119 -13.10 19.96 0.68
CA LYS A 119 -12.13 20.74 1.47
C LYS A 119 -10.76 20.09 1.33
N ASP A 120 -9.69 20.87 1.46
CA ASP A 120 -8.30 20.41 1.51
C ASP A 120 -7.99 19.51 2.73
N ALA A 121 -8.93 18.67 3.17
CA ALA A 121 -8.80 17.67 4.23
C ALA A 121 -7.68 16.66 3.97
N THR A 122 -7.09 16.64 2.76
CA THR A 122 -5.88 15.85 2.51
C THR A 122 -4.65 16.39 3.26
N ASP A 123 -4.63 17.69 3.59
CA ASP A 123 -3.54 18.31 4.35
C ASP A 123 -3.63 18.04 5.87
N ASP A 124 -4.83 17.70 6.37
CA ASP A 124 -5.07 17.31 7.76
C ASP A 124 -4.76 15.82 8.03
N LEU A 125 -4.53 15.04 6.98
CA LEU A 125 -4.16 13.63 7.10
C LEU A 125 -2.71 13.46 7.61
N ALA A 126 -2.46 12.40 8.37
CA ALA A 126 -1.14 12.05 8.84
C ALA A 126 -0.21 11.61 7.68
N TRP A 127 1.09 11.77 7.88
CA TRP A 127 2.13 11.32 6.95
C TRP A 127 1.91 9.83 6.58
N PRO A 128 2.07 9.42 5.30
CA PRO A 128 2.66 10.13 4.15
C PRO A 128 1.66 10.72 3.13
N VAL A 129 0.35 10.64 3.39
CA VAL A 129 -0.68 11.07 2.43
C VAL A 129 -0.60 12.55 2.00
N PRO A 130 -0.38 13.54 2.90
CA PRO A 130 -0.24 14.94 2.47
C PRO A 130 1.01 15.17 1.62
N LEU A 131 2.10 14.44 1.87
CA LEU A 131 3.33 14.53 1.07
C LEU A 131 3.10 13.97 -0.34
N ALA A 132 2.45 12.82 -0.44
CA ALA A 132 2.09 12.22 -1.73
C ALA A 132 1.12 13.12 -2.51
N ALA A 133 0.15 13.74 -1.84
CA ALA A 133 -0.78 14.68 -2.44
C ALA A 133 -0.06 15.94 -2.96
N LYS A 134 0.84 16.53 -2.16
CA LYS A 134 1.65 17.68 -2.55
C LYS A 134 2.58 17.37 -3.72
N PHE A 135 3.28 16.24 -3.68
CA PHE A 135 4.14 15.78 -4.77
C PHE A 135 3.35 15.60 -6.09
N MET A 136 2.14 15.03 -6.02
CA MET A 136 1.31 14.85 -7.21
C MET A 136 0.60 16.13 -7.68
N SER A 137 0.39 17.10 -6.80
CA SER A 137 -0.05 18.45 -7.19
C SER A 137 1.07 19.23 -7.89
N ALA A 138 2.32 19.10 -7.41
CA ALA A 138 3.49 19.74 -8.01
C ALA A 138 3.78 19.22 -9.43
N LEU A 139 3.56 17.92 -9.68
CA LEU A 139 3.63 17.32 -11.02
C LEU A 139 2.55 17.80 -12.00
N GLN A 140 1.54 18.54 -11.53
CA GLN A 140 0.42 19.03 -12.34
C GLN A 140 0.48 20.55 -12.59
N GLY A 141 1.37 21.27 -11.89
CA GLY A 141 1.59 22.71 -12.07
C GLY A 141 2.66 23.06 -13.11
N GLN A 142 3.06 22.11 -13.96
CA GLN A 142 4.02 22.29 -15.05
C GLN A 142 3.36 22.00 -16.40
#